data_AF-A0A949GHR6-F1
#
_entry.id   AF-A0A949GHR6-F1
#
_cell.length_a   1.000
_cell.length_b   1.000
_cell.length_c   1.000
_cell.angle_alpha   90.00
_cell.angle_beta   90.00
_cell.angle_gamma   90.00
#
_symmetry.space_group_name_H-M   'P 1'
#
loop_
_entity.id
_entity.type
_entity.pdbx_description
1 polymer ?
#
loop_
_entity_poly.entity_id
_entity_poly.type
_entity_poly.pdbx_seq_one_letter_code
_entity_poly.pdbx_strand_id
1 'polypeptide(L)'
;MRTFKSFIAFALTFLLITPANAVESFTFSGNGLGHGVGLSQIGGKAMALDGKSAEDILKYYYTGVTVEPVSDWYDVRVNIGHLLTSASIQMVSKTGQLKINDYVISDNQTVASFRYSSAGITTVIRKSKSTIATLPAAKSISILWSGTRFLDGEQAVVAFNPGKSQRYQYGKMDLQIVGKFFEATNTVRLKDEYLYGISEVSSAWPTEMLRAQAIAARTYAISKAGIYRPSCDCDLYGTVQDQLFVGTAKLTEPKYGAFWKAAVDSTSVDEESGLTITYMGNPISAYYTSSSGGTTESALNAFGTDVDYLQPVSDPVSLDPVRNPNYASWRRTVSEVVVAKAFKLLDVQKLQIIDKRIEATSLNGTKVSLRLETFRSRTGLPSSFFTLAQN
;
A
#
# COMPACT_ATOMS: atom_id res chain seq x y z
N MET A 1 39.21 -70.72 44.26
CA MET A 1 38.09 -69.82 44.63
C MET A 1 38.36 -68.42 44.10
N ARG A 2 37.71 -68.03 43.00
CA ARG A 2 37.58 -66.63 42.57
C ARG A 2 36.23 -66.49 41.87
N THR A 3 35.49 -65.50 42.33
CA THR A 3 34.05 -65.30 42.22
C THR A 3 33.66 -64.61 40.91
N PHE A 4 32.65 -65.14 40.20
CA PHE A 4 31.97 -64.45 39.11
C PHE A 4 30.78 -63.66 39.69
N LYS A 5 30.78 -62.33 39.50
CA LYS A 5 29.64 -61.45 39.83
C LYS A 5 28.64 -61.46 38.67
N SER A 6 27.38 -61.76 38.96
CA SER A 6 26.26 -61.59 38.03
C SER A 6 25.95 -60.10 37.85
N PHE A 7 25.84 -59.66 36.59
CA PHE A 7 25.24 -58.38 36.22
C PHE A 7 23.75 -58.60 35.92
N ILE A 8 22.88 -57.89 36.65
CA ILE A 8 21.44 -57.80 36.36
C ILE A 8 21.26 -56.64 35.37
N ALA A 9 20.70 -56.93 34.19
CA ALA A 9 20.34 -55.93 33.20
C ALA A 9 18.96 -55.35 33.51
N PHE A 10 18.89 -54.03 33.75
CA PHE A 10 17.64 -53.28 33.81
C PHE A 10 17.20 -52.98 32.36
N ALA A 11 16.15 -53.64 31.89
CA ALA A 11 15.52 -53.30 30.62
C ALA A 11 14.65 -52.04 30.81
N LEU A 12 15.17 -50.90 30.34
CA LEU A 12 14.40 -49.66 30.26
C LEU A 12 13.49 -49.73 29.03
N THR A 13 12.21 -50.04 29.23
CA THR A 13 11.20 -49.97 28.17
C THR A 13 10.97 -48.50 27.81
N PHE A 14 11.61 -48.04 26.73
CA PHE A 14 11.23 -46.82 26.05
C PHE A 14 9.83 -47.05 25.45
N LEU A 15 8.81 -46.44 26.04
CA LEU A 15 7.55 -46.21 25.32
C LEU A 15 7.89 -45.30 24.15
N LEU A 16 7.84 -45.84 22.93
CA LEU A 16 7.80 -45.06 21.70
C LEU A 16 6.48 -44.31 21.68
N ILE A 17 6.43 -43.13 22.30
CA ILE A 17 5.41 -42.13 22.00
C ILE A 17 5.68 -41.76 20.55
N THR A 18 4.84 -42.22 19.62
CA THR A 18 4.85 -41.67 18.27
C THR A 18 4.65 -40.16 18.42
N PRO A 19 5.58 -39.31 17.96
CA PRO A 19 5.34 -37.88 18.01
C PRO A 19 4.01 -37.64 17.31
N ALA A 20 3.07 -36.98 17.98
CA ALA A 20 1.86 -36.50 17.34
C ALA A 20 2.30 -35.81 16.04
N ASN A 21 1.77 -36.25 14.90
CA ASN A 21 2.15 -35.69 13.60
C ASN A 21 2.02 -34.17 13.70
N ALA A 22 3.15 -33.47 13.74
CA ALA A 22 3.15 -32.02 13.85
C ALA A 22 2.47 -31.47 12.59
N VAL A 23 1.50 -30.58 12.76
CA VAL A 23 0.87 -29.93 11.62
C VAL A 23 1.94 -29.09 10.90
N GLU A 24 2.21 -29.41 9.64
CA GLU A 24 3.23 -28.69 8.86
C GLU A 24 2.66 -27.44 8.18
N SER A 25 1.38 -27.47 7.82
CA SER A 25 0.71 -26.39 7.11
C SER A 25 -0.81 -26.44 7.22
N PHE A 26 -1.43 -25.31 6.90
CA PHE A 26 -2.87 -25.15 6.80
C PHE A 26 -3.25 -24.68 5.39
N THR A 27 -4.30 -25.28 4.84
CA THR A 27 -4.81 -24.90 3.52
C THR A 27 -6.10 -24.10 3.63
N PHE A 28 -6.19 -23.04 2.82
CA PHE A 28 -7.30 -22.10 2.79
C PHE A 28 -7.85 -22.01 1.37
N SER A 29 -9.17 -21.95 1.25
CA SER A 29 -9.87 -21.62 0.01
C SER A 29 -10.68 -20.35 0.24
N GLY A 30 -10.68 -19.43 -0.71
CA GLY A 30 -11.36 -18.16 -0.56
C GLY A 30 -11.52 -17.41 -1.85
N ASN A 31 -12.07 -16.19 -1.77
CA ASN A 31 -12.35 -15.32 -2.92
C ASN A 31 -11.91 -13.88 -2.61
N GLY A 32 -11.83 -13.02 -3.61
CA GLY A 32 -11.46 -11.61 -3.45
C GLY A 32 -9.97 -11.35 -3.22
N LEU A 33 -9.61 -10.07 -3.19
CA LEU A 33 -8.25 -9.58 -3.00
C LEU A 33 -8.29 -8.23 -2.27
N GLY A 34 -7.53 -8.14 -1.18
CA GLY A 34 -7.47 -6.97 -0.32
C GLY A 34 -8.32 -7.12 0.94
N HIS A 35 -8.50 -6.01 1.65
CA HIS A 35 -9.17 -6.00 2.97
C HIS A 35 -10.70 -6.05 2.87
N GLY A 36 -11.29 -5.89 1.68
CA GLY A 36 -12.73 -6.07 1.47
C GLY A 36 -13.61 -4.85 1.76
N VAL A 37 -13.08 -3.76 2.31
CA VAL A 37 -13.87 -2.61 2.83
C VAL A 37 -14.02 -1.52 1.76
N GLY A 38 -15.22 -0.93 1.66
CA GLY A 38 -15.51 0.19 0.75
C GLY A 38 -15.58 -0.21 -0.72
N LEU A 39 -15.14 0.67 -1.63
CA LEU A 39 -15.26 0.46 -3.08
C LEU A 39 -14.55 -0.81 -3.54
N SER A 40 -15.31 -1.78 -4.05
CA SER A 40 -14.77 -2.92 -4.80
C SER A 40 -14.38 -2.46 -6.21
N GLN A 41 -13.11 -2.53 -6.56
CA GLN A 41 -12.64 -2.06 -7.87
C GLN A 41 -13.20 -2.89 -9.02
N ILE A 42 -13.27 -4.22 -8.87
CA ILE A 42 -13.92 -5.11 -9.83
C ILE A 42 -15.42 -4.85 -9.93
N GLY A 43 -16.10 -4.71 -8.80
CA GLY A 43 -17.54 -4.46 -8.78
C GLY A 43 -17.88 -3.08 -9.36
N GLY A 44 -17.11 -2.04 -9.03
CA GLY A 44 -17.25 -0.70 -9.60
C GLY A 44 -16.98 -0.66 -11.11
N LYS A 45 -15.98 -1.41 -11.60
CA LYS A 45 -15.73 -1.58 -13.04
C LYS A 45 -16.95 -2.18 -13.72
N ALA A 46 -17.56 -3.21 -13.13
CA ALA A 46 -18.76 -3.84 -13.67
C ALA A 46 -19.96 -2.90 -13.70
N MET A 47 -20.21 -2.17 -12.62
CA MET A 47 -21.26 -1.16 -12.57
C MET A 47 -21.06 -0.07 -13.65
N ALA A 48 -19.83 0.37 -13.87
CA ALA A 48 -19.53 1.33 -14.94
C ALA A 48 -19.79 0.75 -16.34
N LEU A 49 -19.49 -0.53 -16.57
CA LEU A 49 -19.86 -1.22 -17.82
C LEU A 49 -21.38 -1.35 -18.00
N ASP A 50 -22.12 -1.45 -16.90
CA ASP A 50 -23.58 -1.47 -16.88
C ASP A 50 -24.19 -0.05 -16.93
N GLY A 51 -23.38 0.98 -17.20
CA GLY A 51 -23.82 2.37 -17.44
C GLY A 51 -24.03 3.22 -16.19
N LYS A 52 -23.58 2.76 -15.01
CA LYS A 52 -23.64 3.55 -13.77
C LYS A 52 -22.64 4.70 -13.78
N SER A 53 -23.05 5.85 -13.25
CA SER A 53 -22.17 7.00 -13.06
C SER A 53 -21.18 6.76 -11.93
N ALA A 54 -20.11 7.56 -11.88
CA ALA A 54 -19.16 7.54 -10.76
C ALA A 54 -19.86 7.75 -9.41
N GLU A 55 -20.83 8.65 -9.36
CA GLU A 55 -21.61 8.92 -8.14
C GLU A 55 -22.47 7.73 -7.72
N ASP A 56 -23.14 7.07 -8.68
CA ASP A 56 -23.92 5.84 -8.40
C ASP A 56 -23.03 4.73 -7.83
N ILE A 57 -21.84 4.56 -8.39
CA ILE A 57 -20.85 3.58 -7.92
C ILE A 57 -20.44 3.89 -6.49
N LEU A 58 -20.08 5.15 -6.20
CA LEU A 58 -19.62 5.53 -4.86
C LEU A 58 -20.75 5.43 -3.81
N LYS A 59 -21.94 5.93 -4.12
CA LYS A 59 -23.11 5.83 -3.21
C LYS A 59 -23.56 4.39 -2.98
N TYR A 60 -23.23 3.46 -3.87
CA TYR A 60 -23.46 2.04 -3.65
C TYR A 60 -22.50 1.45 -2.61
N TYR A 61 -21.21 1.80 -2.66
CA TYR A 61 -20.19 1.23 -1.78
C TYR A 61 -20.02 1.96 -0.45
N TYR A 62 -20.50 3.20 -0.34
CA TYR A 62 -20.43 3.99 0.88
C TYR A 62 -21.84 4.43 1.30
N THR A 63 -22.28 4.00 2.49
CA THR A 63 -23.67 4.19 2.94
C THR A 63 -23.91 5.61 3.45
N GLY A 64 -25.01 6.24 3.01
CA GLY A 64 -25.43 7.55 3.52
C GLY A 64 -24.52 8.72 3.16
N VAL A 65 -23.64 8.55 2.17
CA VAL A 65 -22.70 9.59 1.73
C VAL A 65 -23.27 10.54 0.70
N THR A 66 -22.63 11.69 0.56
CA THR A 66 -22.82 12.64 -0.54
C THR A 66 -21.52 12.75 -1.35
N VAL A 67 -21.63 13.07 -2.64
CA VAL A 67 -20.48 13.45 -3.46
C VAL A 67 -20.60 14.94 -3.76
N GLU A 68 -19.70 15.74 -3.18
CA GLU A 68 -19.77 17.20 -3.25
C GLU A 68 -18.39 17.83 -3.41
N PRO A 69 -18.31 19.10 -3.87
CA PRO A 69 -17.04 19.81 -3.95
C PRO A 69 -16.45 20.04 -2.56
N VAL A 70 -15.19 19.63 -2.37
CA VAL A 70 -14.39 19.94 -1.18
C VAL A 70 -13.04 20.47 -1.66
N SER A 71 -12.47 21.43 -0.92
CA SER A 71 -11.16 21.97 -1.24
C SER A 71 -10.08 20.87 -1.22
N ASP A 72 -9.31 20.79 -2.30
CA ASP A 72 -8.17 19.91 -2.47
C ASP A 72 -6.89 20.68 -2.87
N TRP A 73 -6.90 22.00 -2.63
CA TRP A 73 -5.83 22.94 -2.98
C TRP A 73 -4.76 23.06 -1.90
N TYR A 74 -4.19 21.93 -1.51
CA TYR A 74 -3.08 21.91 -0.57
C TYR A 74 -2.11 20.79 -0.89
N ASP A 75 -0.92 20.91 -0.30
CA ASP A 75 0.15 19.95 -0.49
C ASP A 75 -0.01 18.76 0.47
N VAL A 76 0.32 17.57 -0.03
CA VAL A 76 0.50 16.35 0.76
C VAL A 76 1.93 15.83 0.62
N ARG A 77 2.49 15.34 1.72
CA ARG A 77 3.80 14.68 1.76
C ARG A 77 3.65 13.18 1.59
N VAL A 78 4.04 12.68 0.43
CA VAL A 78 3.98 11.25 0.11
C VAL A 78 5.33 10.60 0.36
N ASN A 79 5.41 9.62 1.26
CA ASN A 79 6.62 8.82 1.42
C ASN A 79 6.83 7.93 0.18
N ILE A 80 7.97 8.14 -0.48
CA ILE A 80 8.37 7.45 -1.70
C ILE A 80 9.62 6.57 -1.46
N GLY A 81 10.04 6.43 -0.21
CA GLY A 81 11.15 5.59 0.21
C GLY A 81 11.24 5.53 1.72
N HIS A 82 11.00 4.33 2.26
CA HIS A 82 10.87 4.08 3.69
C HIS A 82 12.07 3.33 4.27
N LEU A 83 12.58 3.76 5.42
CA LEU A 83 13.72 3.18 6.13
C LEU A 83 14.97 3.02 5.23
N LEU A 84 15.29 4.06 4.46
CA LEU A 84 16.38 4.01 3.50
C LEU A 84 17.75 4.10 4.20
N THR A 85 18.69 3.30 3.70
CA THR A 85 20.12 3.45 4.01
C THR A 85 20.88 4.06 2.84
N SER A 86 20.33 4.01 1.63
CA SER A 86 20.88 4.65 0.45
C SER A 86 19.80 4.96 -0.57
N ALA A 87 20.03 5.97 -1.40
CA ALA A 87 19.22 6.30 -2.56
C ALA A 87 20.05 7.06 -3.59
N SER A 88 19.52 7.28 -4.80
CA SER A 88 20.13 8.17 -5.78
C SER A 88 19.10 8.96 -6.56
N ILE A 89 19.51 10.10 -7.11
CA ILE A 89 18.68 10.89 -8.02
C ILE A 89 19.49 11.38 -9.23
N GLN A 90 18.80 11.49 -10.36
CA GLN A 90 19.34 12.00 -11.62
C GLN A 90 18.24 12.79 -12.35
N MET A 91 18.59 13.95 -12.92
CA MET A 91 17.72 14.59 -13.91
C MET A 91 17.77 13.77 -15.21
N VAL A 92 16.62 13.35 -15.73
CA VAL A 92 16.51 12.52 -16.94
C VAL A 92 15.93 13.27 -18.14
N SER A 93 15.38 14.46 -17.93
CA SER A 93 15.06 15.41 -19.00
C SER A 93 16.33 15.97 -19.64
N LYS A 94 16.23 16.43 -20.90
CA LYS A 94 17.35 17.09 -21.60
C LYS A 94 17.57 18.53 -21.16
N THR A 95 16.54 19.13 -20.59
CA THR A 95 16.43 20.53 -20.18
C THR A 95 16.04 20.62 -18.70
N GLY A 96 16.17 21.81 -18.15
CA GLY A 96 15.90 22.11 -16.75
C GLY A 96 17.09 21.92 -15.81
N GLN A 97 16.81 21.97 -14.51
CA GLN A 97 17.80 21.98 -13.45
C GLN A 97 17.31 21.15 -12.25
N LEU A 98 18.25 20.50 -11.56
CA LEU A 98 18.07 19.80 -10.30
C LEU A 98 18.93 20.47 -9.24
N LYS A 99 18.33 20.91 -8.14
CA LYS A 99 18.99 21.58 -7.02
C LYS A 99 18.94 20.68 -5.79
N ILE A 100 20.09 20.39 -5.20
CA ILE A 100 20.26 19.59 -3.97
C ILE A 100 20.87 20.50 -2.91
N ASN A 101 20.08 20.88 -1.91
CA ASN A 101 20.36 22.03 -1.06
C ASN A 101 20.72 23.24 -1.93
N ASP A 102 21.97 23.73 -1.89
CA ASP A 102 22.43 24.85 -2.73
C ASP A 102 23.20 24.42 -3.98
N TYR A 103 23.45 23.12 -4.17
CA TYR A 103 24.20 22.62 -5.31
C TYR A 103 23.27 22.41 -6.52
N VAL A 104 23.60 23.00 -7.67
CA VAL A 104 22.80 22.94 -8.90
C VAL A 104 23.44 21.98 -9.92
N ILE A 105 22.60 21.12 -10.50
CA ILE A 105 22.91 20.20 -11.59
C ILE A 105 22.05 20.59 -12.79
N SER A 106 22.67 20.90 -13.92
CA SER A 106 21.98 21.34 -15.14
C SER A 106 22.25 20.42 -16.34
N ASP A 107 22.61 19.15 -16.08
CA ASP A 107 22.78 18.12 -17.11
C ASP A 107 22.15 16.79 -16.69
N ASN A 108 21.92 15.92 -17.67
CA ASN A 108 21.28 14.63 -17.48
C ASN A 108 22.27 13.46 -17.34
N GLN A 109 23.55 13.74 -17.12
CA GLN A 109 24.60 12.74 -16.95
C GLN A 109 25.07 12.61 -15.50
N THR A 110 24.73 13.60 -14.69
CA THR A 110 25.13 13.70 -13.30
C THR A 110 24.13 13.00 -12.38
N VAL A 111 24.66 12.17 -11.47
CA VAL A 111 23.90 11.41 -10.48
C VAL A 111 24.36 11.83 -9.09
N ALA A 112 23.41 12.18 -8.23
CA ALA A 112 23.66 12.36 -6.81
C ALA A 112 23.26 11.10 -6.05
N SER A 113 24.15 10.61 -5.19
CA SER A 113 23.94 9.43 -4.35
C SER A 113 23.92 9.83 -2.88
N PHE A 114 22.93 9.33 -2.15
CA PHE A 114 22.70 9.58 -0.74
C PHE A 114 22.98 8.31 0.05
N ARG A 115 23.67 8.45 1.19
CA ARG A 115 23.89 7.34 2.13
C ARG A 115 23.72 7.81 3.57
N TYR A 116 23.01 7.01 4.34
CA TYR A 116 22.93 7.18 5.78
C TYR A 116 24.32 7.03 6.41
N SER A 117 24.61 7.88 7.40
CA SER A 117 25.74 7.76 8.31
C SER A 117 25.34 8.27 9.69
N SER A 118 26.13 7.98 10.72
CA SER A 118 25.91 8.53 12.07
C SER A 118 25.99 10.06 12.14
N ALA A 119 26.66 10.71 11.17
CA ALA A 119 26.74 12.16 11.06
C ALA A 119 25.56 12.79 10.28
N GLY A 120 24.68 11.98 9.69
CA GLY A 120 23.59 12.40 8.81
C GLY A 120 23.67 11.77 7.42
N ILE A 121 22.92 12.32 6.47
CA ILE A 121 22.90 11.86 5.08
C ILE A 121 24.10 12.45 4.34
N THR A 122 24.99 11.58 3.88
CA THR A 122 26.12 11.96 3.03
C THR A 122 25.68 12.02 1.57
N THR A 123 26.12 13.03 0.83
CA THR A 123 25.79 13.20 -0.59
C THR A 123 27.06 13.20 -1.43
N VAL A 124 27.13 12.30 -2.40
CA VAL A 124 28.22 12.24 -3.39
C VAL A 124 27.65 12.43 -4.78
N ILE A 125 28.16 13.42 -5.50
CA ILE A 125 27.71 13.80 -6.83
C ILE A 125 28.75 13.35 -7.85
N ARG A 126 28.32 12.56 -8.83
CA ARG A 126 29.18 11.99 -9.86
C ARG A 126 28.68 12.34 -11.24
N LYS A 127 29.62 12.63 -12.15
CA LYS A 127 29.38 12.65 -13.58
C LYS A 127 30.19 11.51 -14.19
N SER A 128 29.49 10.53 -14.77
CA SER A 128 30.09 9.26 -15.17
C SER A 128 30.82 8.59 -13.98
N LYS A 129 32.12 8.29 -14.11
CA LYS A 129 32.91 7.65 -13.03
C LYS A 129 33.58 8.65 -12.09
N SER A 130 33.52 9.95 -12.38
CA SER A 130 34.24 10.98 -11.63
C SER A 130 33.35 11.60 -10.56
N THR A 131 33.84 11.66 -9.33
CA THR A 131 33.24 12.48 -8.27
C THR A 131 33.52 13.95 -8.56
N ILE A 132 32.46 14.74 -8.73
CA ILE A 132 32.55 16.18 -9.01
C ILE A 132 32.27 17.03 -7.77
N ALA A 133 31.52 16.49 -6.81
CA ALA A 133 31.29 17.12 -5.52
C ALA A 133 30.94 16.09 -4.43
N THR A 134 31.29 16.43 -3.20
CA THR A 134 30.82 15.76 -1.98
C THR A 134 30.26 16.83 -1.08
N LEU A 135 28.97 16.74 -0.74
CA LEU A 135 28.35 17.72 0.15
C LEU A 135 28.51 17.27 1.61
N PRO A 136 28.58 18.22 2.58
CA PRO A 136 28.60 17.89 4.00
C PRO A 136 27.42 16.99 4.39
N ALA A 137 27.63 16.12 5.39
CA ALA A 137 26.55 15.33 5.94
C ALA A 137 25.48 16.25 6.56
N ALA A 138 24.21 15.99 6.26
CA ALA A 138 23.10 16.80 6.74
C ALA A 138 21.98 15.91 7.31
N LYS A 139 21.26 16.39 8.32
CA LYS A 139 20.10 15.68 8.87
C LYS A 139 18.88 15.72 7.96
N SER A 140 18.83 16.74 7.09
CA SER A 140 17.81 16.96 6.08
C SER A 140 18.47 17.38 4.78
N ILE A 141 17.97 16.90 3.64
CA ILE A 141 18.36 17.33 2.30
C ILE A 141 17.11 17.76 1.57
N SER A 142 17.09 18.99 1.06
CA SER A 142 16.03 19.45 0.17
C SER A 142 16.45 19.31 -1.28
N ILE A 143 15.54 18.80 -2.09
CA ILE A 143 15.75 18.51 -3.50
C ILE A 143 14.63 19.14 -4.32
N LEU A 144 15.00 20.10 -5.16
CA LEU A 144 14.09 20.85 -6.02
C LEU A 144 14.47 20.59 -7.49
N TRP A 145 13.51 20.65 -8.40
CA TRP A 145 13.80 20.65 -9.84
C TRP A 145 12.89 21.61 -10.59
N SER A 146 13.40 22.15 -11.69
CA SER A 146 12.78 23.27 -12.38
C SER A 146 11.50 22.88 -13.12
N GLY A 147 10.63 23.86 -13.33
CA GLY A 147 9.31 23.68 -13.94
C GLY A 147 8.31 22.99 -13.00
N THR A 148 8.56 23.08 -11.70
CA THR A 148 7.62 22.76 -10.63
C THR A 148 7.21 24.05 -9.92
N ARG A 149 6.21 23.99 -9.04
CA ARG A 149 5.83 25.14 -8.18
C ARG A 149 6.92 25.55 -7.18
N PHE A 150 7.96 24.73 -7.02
CA PHE A 150 9.01 24.92 -6.03
C PHE A 150 10.33 25.43 -6.62
N LEU A 151 10.47 25.38 -7.95
CA LEU A 151 11.62 25.94 -8.66
C LEU A 151 11.22 26.31 -10.08
N ASP A 152 11.30 27.60 -10.39
CA ASP A 152 11.02 28.13 -11.73
C ASP A 152 12.07 27.64 -12.74
N GLY A 153 11.65 27.58 -14.01
CA GLY A 153 12.52 27.24 -15.15
C GLY A 153 11.88 26.22 -16.09
N GLU A 154 12.68 25.72 -17.04
CA GLU A 154 12.23 24.69 -17.98
C GLU A 154 11.84 23.40 -17.24
N GLN A 155 10.83 22.70 -17.75
CA GLN A 155 10.32 21.49 -17.14
C GLN A 155 11.38 20.38 -17.10
N ALA A 156 11.75 20.00 -15.87
CA ALA A 156 12.62 18.87 -15.61
C ALA A 156 11.82 17.61 -15.22
N VAL A 157 12.40 16.45 -15.51
CA VAL A 157 11.94 15.15 -14.97
C VAL A 157 13.12 14.53 -14.24
N VAL A 158 12.89 14.08 -13.02
CA VAL A 158 13.92 13.43 -12.20
C VAL A 158 13.60 11.94 -12.04
N ALA A 159 14.62 11.10 -12.08
CA ALA A 159 14.53 9.69 -11.71
C ALA A 159 15.15 9.51 -10.32
N PHE A 160 14.34 9.12 -9.35
CA PHE A 160 14.76 8.81 -7.99
C PHE A 160 14.76 7.30 -7.77
N ASN A 161 15.82 6.79 -7.19
CA ASN A 161 16.02 5.36 -6.95
C ASN A 161 16.26 5.09 -5.46
N PRO A 162 15.21 4.73 -4.70
CA PRO A 162 15.28 4.24 -3.32
C PRO A 162 15.49 2.71 -3.25
N GLY A 163 15.82 2.06 -4.36
CA GLY A 163 15.88 0.60 -4.51
C GLY A 163 15.22 0.13 -5.81
N LYS A 164 14.19 0.86 -6.26
CA LYS A 164 13.58 0.75 -7.60
C LYS A 164 13.36 2.14 -8.17
N SER A 165 13.95 2.42 -9.33
CA SER A 165 13.88 3.74 -9.96
C SER A 165 12.45 4.12 -10.35
N GLN A 166 12.04 5.33 -9.99
CA GLN A 166 10.75 5.93 -10.32
C GLN A 166 10.97 7.38 -10.80
N ARG A 167 10.14 7.83 -11.74
CA ARG A 167 10.23 9.18 -12.31
C ARG A 167 9.20 10.14 -11.71
N TYR A 168 9.62 11.40 -11.54
CA TYR A 168 8.83 12.49 -10.97
C TYR A 168 8.99 13.74 -11.82
N GLN A 169 7.88 14.45 -12.02
CA GLN A 169 7.81 15.72 -12.77
C GLN A 169 7.20 16.83 -11.92
N TYR A 170 6.49 16.48 -10.85
CA TYR A 170 5.79 17.42 -9.98
C TYR A 170 6.30 17.37 -8.55
N GLY A 171 6.17 18.49 -7.86
CA GLY A 171 6.48 18.60 -6.46
C GLY A 171 7.93 18.95 -6.16
N LYS A 172 8.29 18.77 -4.90
CA LYS A 172 9.68 18.76 -4.41
C LYS A 172 9.95 17.48 -3.63
N MET A 173 11.21 17.18 -3.37
CA MET A 173 11.60 16.01 -2.59
C MET A 173 12.44 16.42 -1.39
N ASP A 174 12.17 15.80 -0.24
CA ASP A 174 12.96 16.00 0.97
C ASP A 174 13.44 14.63 1.48
N LEU A 175 14.70 14.57 1.92
CA LEU A 175 15.27 13.41 2.60
C LEU A 175 15.53 13.76 4.05
N GLN A 176 14.95 13.01 4.98
CA GLN A 176 14.97 13.34 6.41
C GLN A 176 15.45 12.16 7.25
N ILE A 177 16.43 12.38 8.13
CA ILE A 177 16.87 11.36 9.10
C ILE A 177 15.72 11.03 10.06
N VAL A 178 15.38 9.74 10.16
CA VAL A 178 14.44 9.17 11.12
C VAL A 178 15.09 7.94 11.75
N GLY A 179 15.50 8.06 13.01
CA GLY A 179 16.22 7.00 13.72
C GLY A 179 17.56 6.65 13.06
N LYS A 180 17.71 5.39 12.64
CA LYS A 180 18.94 4.86 11.99
C LYS A 180 18.85 4.80 10.46
N PHE A 181 17.87 5.49 9.89
CA PHE A 181 17.56 5.52 8.47
C PHE A 181 17.26 6.96 8.04
N PHE A 182 17.01 7.15 6.76
CA PHE A 182 16.31 8.34 6.28
C PHE A 182 15.05 7.97 5.50
N GLU A 183 14.09 8.86 5.53
CA GLU A 183 12.85 8.81 4.77
C GLU A 183 12.98 9.72 3.55
N ALA A 184 12.34 9.35 2.44
CA ALA A 184 12.23 10.19 1.26
C ALA A 184 10.77 10.53 1.02
N THR A 185 10.45 11.82 0.94
CA THR A 185 9.09 12.28 0.66
C THR A 185 9.02 13.14 -0.59
N ASN A 186 7.93 13.03 -1.34
CA ASN A 186 7.58 13.95 -2.42
C ASN A 186 6.38 14.79 -1.98
N THR A 187 6.59 16.09 -1.84
CA THR A 187 5.53 17.06 -1.54
C THR A 187 4.88 17.48 -2.84
N VAL A 188 3.58 17.20 -2.99
CA VAL A 188 2.79 17.43 -4.21
C VAL A 188 1.42 18.00 -3.86
N ARG A 189 0.85 18.81 -4.75
CA ARG A 189 -0.53 19.30 -4.62
C ARG A 189 -1.51 18.14 -4.82
N LEU A 190 -2.50 18.04 -3.94
CA LEU A 190 -3.43 16.92 -3.93
C LEU A 190 -4.23 16.82 -5.24
N LYS A 191 -4.86 17.92 -5.65
CA LYS A 191 -5.77 18.00 -6.82
C LYS A 191 -5.29 17.30 -8.10
N ASP A 192 -4.04 17.53 -8.48
CA ASP A 192 -3.54 17.18 -9.81
C ASP A 192 -2.18 16.48 -9.74
N GLU A 193 -1.19 17.07 -9.08
CA GLU A 193 0.16 16.49 -8.97
C GLU A 193 0.15 15.11 -8.29
N TYR A 194 -0.58 14.98 -7.18
CA TYR A 194 -0.75 13.71 -6.47
C TYR A 194 -1.67 12.75 -7.23
N LEU A 195 -2.90 13.18 -7.56
CA LEU A 195 -3.90 12.31 -8.16
C LEU A 195 -3.49 11.78 -9.54
N TYR A 196 -2.73 12.55 -10.32
CA TYR A 196 -2.15 12.05 -11.57
C TYR A 196 -1.20 10.86 -11.37
N GLY A 197 -0.54 10.78 -10.21
CA GLY A 197 0.39 9.70 -9.88
C GLY A 197 -0.24 8.48 -9.21
N ILE A 198 -1.55 8.50 -8.93
CA ILE A 198 -2.25 7.36 -8.33
C ILE A 198 -2.43 6.22 -9.35
N SER A 199 -2.02 5.01 -8.97
CA SER A 199 -2.01 3.84 -9.86
C SER A 199 -2.71 2.62 -9.25
N GLU A 200 -3.98 2.79 -8.86
CA GLU A 200 -4.76 1.75 -8.19
C GLU A 200 -5.54 0.84 -9.14
N VAL A 201 -6.00 1.39 -10.27
CA VAL A 201 -6.75 0.67 -11.32
C VAL A 201 -6.07 0.85 -12.67
N SER A 202 -6.33 -0.04 -13.62
CA SER A 202 -5.81 0.15 -14.99
C SER A 202 -6.45 1.38 -15.63
N SER A 203 -5.66 2.21 -16.31
CA SER A 203 -6.17 3.40 -17.02
C SER A 203 -7.00 3.07 -18.26
N ALA A 204 -7.07 1.78 -18.64
CA ALA A 204 -7.92 1.28 -19.72
C ALA A 204 -9.35 0.94 -19.25
N TRP A 205 -9.67 1.11 -17.97
CA TRP A 205 -10.99 0.83 -17.43
C TRP A 205 -12.02 1.89 -17.84
N PRO A 206 -13.32 1.59 -17.74
CA PRO A 206 -14.39 2.53 -18.12
C PRO A 206 -14.26 3.88 -17.40
N THR A 207 -14.57 4.96 -18.11
CA THR A 207 -14.43 6.34 -17.64
C THR A 207 -15.07 6.59 -16.27
N GLU A 208 -16.31 6.12 -16.06
CA GLU A 208 -17.01 6.33 -14.78
C GLU A 208 -16.35 5.59 -13.61
N MET A 209 -15.69 4.44 -13.86
CA MET A 209 -14.89 3.78 -12.83
C MET A 209 -13.57 4.52 -12.56
N LEU A 210 -12.93 5.09 -13.59
CA LEU A 210 -11.75 5.95 -13.39
C LEU A 210 -12.11 7.19 -12.56
N ARG A 211 -13.25 7.82 -12.85
CA ARG A 211 -13.78 8.96 -12.08
C ARG A 211 -14.11 8.57 -10.64
N ALA A 212 -14.79 7.43 -10.42
CA ALA A 212 -15.07 6.91 -9.08
C ALA A 212 -13.77 6.67 -8.29
N GLN A 213 -12.77 6.03 -8.91
CA GLN A 213 -11.48 5.81 -8.27
C GLN A 213 -10.72 7.11 -7.97
N ALA A 214 -10.78 8.11 -8.86
CA ALA A 214 -10.16 9.43 -8.64
C ALA A 214 -10.81 10.17 -7.46
N ILE A 215 -12.16 10.15 -7.37
CA ILE A 215 -12.92 10.76 -6.26
C ILE A 215 -12.61 10.03 -4.94
N ALA A 216 -12.63 8.69 -4.93
CA ALA A 216 -12.28 7.91 -3.74
C ALA A 216 -10.83 8.15 -3.30
N ALA A 217 -9.90 8.21 -4.26
CA ALA A 217 -8.50 8.48 -3.96
C ALA A 217 -8.27 9.89 -3.41
N ARG A 218 -8.94 10.90 -3.99
CA ARG A 218 -8.96 12.27 -3.48
C ARG A 218 -9.44 12.29 -2.04
N THR A 219 -10.60 11.70 -1.81
CA THR A 219 -11.24 11.68 -0.48
C THR A 219 -10.34 11.00 0.56
N TYR A 220 -9.73 9.86 0.21
CA TYR A 220 -8.79 9.18 1.10
C TYR A 220 -7.60 10.09 1.44
N ALA A 221 -6.97 10.71 0.45
CA ALA A 221 -5.84 11.61 0.68
C ALA A 221 -6.23 12.82 1.55
N ILE A 222 -7.41 13.42 1.30
CA ILE A 222 -7.95 14.50 2.14
C ILE A 222 -8.08 14.04 3.60
N SER A 223 -8.57 12.82 3.84
CA SER A 223 -8.72 12.26 5.20
C SER A 223 -7.38 12.02 5.94
N LYS A 224 -6.25 12.03 5.21
CA LYS A 224 -4.90 11.86 5.77
C LYS A 224 -4.07 13.14 5.75
N ALA A 225 -4.45 14.13 4.95
CA ALA A 225 -3.70 15.35 4.77
C ALA A 225 -3.55 16.11 6.10
N GLY A 226 -2.35 16.61 6.36
CA GLY A 226 -2.02 17.31 7.60
C GLY A 226 -1.87 16.41 8.84
N ILE A 227 -2.16 15.11 8.75
CA ILE A 227 -1.93 14.15 9.82
C ILE A 227 -0.49 13.63 9.72
N TYR A 228 0.44 14.42 10.27
CA TYR A 228 1.86 14.09 10.23
C TYR A 228 2.19 12.79 10.97
N ARG A 229 2.88 11.88 10.28
CA ARG A 229 3.37 10.60 10.83
C ARG A 229 4.89 10.66 11.01
N PRO A 230 5.40 10.77 12.26
CA PRO A 230 6.84 10.91 12.52
C PRO A 230 7.69 9.73 12.02
N SER A 231 7.11 8.53 11.88
CA SER A 231 7.84 7.32 11.47
C SER A 231 8.20 7.28 9.98
N CYS A 232 7.57 8.10 9.14
CA CYS A 232 7.83 8.17 7.70
C CYS A 232 8.10 9.59 7.19
N ASP A 233 8.10 10.58 8.09
CA ASP A 233 8.12 12.00 7.77
C ASP A 233 7.02 12.41 6.74
N CYS A 234 5.84 11.79 6.82
CA CYS A 234 4.86 11.85 5.74
C CYS A 234 3.41 12.01 6.24
N ASP A 235 2.52 12.41 5.32
CA ASP A 235 1.07 12.34 5.52
C ASP A 235 0.54 10.98 5.02
N LEU A 236 1.10 10.49 3.91
CA LEU A 236 0.71 9.29 3.18
C LEU A 236 1.93 8.46 2.78
N TYR A 237 1.82 7.14 2.83
CA TYR A 237 2.74 6.23 2.13
C TYR A 237 2.35 6.11 0.66
N GLY A 238 3.32 6.23 -0.25
CA GLY A 238 3.14 5.99 -1.70
C GLY A 238 3.05 4.51 -2.08
N THR A 239 2.68 3.65 -1.14
CA THR A 239 2.57 2.19 -1.31
C THR A 239 1.17 1.72 -0.92
N VAL A 240 0.90 0.42 -1.06
CA VAL A 240 -0.37 -0.22 -0.67
C VAL A 240 -0.74 -0.09 0.82
N GLN A 241 0.14 0.49 1.66
CA GLN A 241 -0.21 0.86 3.04
C GLN A 241 -1.22 2.01 3.10
N ASP A 242 -1.15 2.97 2.17
CA ASP A 242 -2.15 4.01 1.98
C ASP A 242 -2.65 3.96 0.54
N GLN A 243 -1.92 4.56 -0.41
CA GLN A 243 -2.28 4.56 -1.83
C GLN A 243 -1.05 4.42 -2.72
N LEU A 244 -1.15 3.61 -3.78
CA LEU A 244 -0.04 3.40 -4.71
C LEU A 244 0.23 4.65 -5.55
N PHE A 245 1.26 5.40 -5.19
CA PHE A 245 1.72 6.61 -5.88
C PHE A 245 2.99 6.31 -6.68
N VAL A 246 2.92 6.45 -8.00
CA VAL A 246 3.99 6.05 -8.94
C VAL A 246 4.59 7.23 -9.68
N GLY A 247 4.45 8.46 -9.15
CA GLY A 247 4.93 9.66 -9.83
C GLY A 247 4.38 9.76 -11.25
N THR A 248 5.25 9.88 -12.26
CA THR A 248 4.81 10.08 -13.65
C THR A 248 4.45 8.81 -14.41
N ALA A 249 4.74 7.62 -13.88
CA ALA A 249 4.57 6.37 -14.63
C ALA A 249 3.13 6.24 -15.16
N LYS A 250 2.14 6.56 -14.32
CA LYS A 250 0.72 6.51 -14.64
C LYS A 250 0.35 7.42 -15.82
N LEU A 251 0.77 8.67 -15.78
CA LEU A 251 0.52 9.65 -16.84
C LEU A 251 1.19 9.27 -18.16
N THR A 252 2.37 8.65 -18.09
CA THR A 252 3.18 8.31 -19.27
C THR A 252 2.83 6.96 -19.88
N GLU A 253 1.80 6.26 -19.36
CA GLU A 253 1.29 5.03 -19.98
C GLU A 253 0.86 5.31 -21.43
N PRO A 254 1.46 4.62 -22.43
CA PRO A 254 1.10 4.84 -23.82
C PRO A 254 -0.40 4.63 -24.04
N LYS A 255 -1.05 5.59 -24.69
CA LYS A 255 -2.50 5.65 -24.97
C LYS A 255 -3.39 5.84 -23.73
N TYR A 256 -3.18 5.07 -22.67
CA TYR A 256 -4.12 5.00 -21.55
C TYR A 256 -3.89 6.05 -20.46
N GLY A 257 -2.66 6.57 -20.29
CA GLY A 257 -2.37 7.57 -19.25
C GLY A 257 -3.19 8.84 -19.41
N ALA A 258 -3.53 9.21 -20.65
CA ALA A 258 -4.42 10.33 -20.96
C ALA A 258 -5.85 10.13 -20.43
N PHE A 259 -6.35 8.89 -20.38
CA PHE A 259 -7.68 8.61 -19.84
C PHE A 259 -7.72 8.75 -18.32
N TRP A 260 -6.67 8.32 -17.61
CA TRP A 260 -6.55 8.57 -16.18
C TRP A 260 -6.51 10.07 -15.89
N LYS A 261 -5.64 10.81 -16.61
CA LYS A 261 -5.55 12.26 -16.46
C LYS A 261 -6.90 12.94 -16.71
N ALA A 262 -7.59 12.59 -17.80
CA ALA A 262 -8.90 13.14 -18.12
C ALA A 262 -9.96 12.83 -17.05
N ALA A 263 -9.92 11.64 -16.45
CA ALA A 263 -10.81 11.29 -15.35
C ALA A 263 -10.54 12.16 -14.11
N VAL A 264 -9.27 12.35 -13.72
CA VAL A 264 -8.88 13.26 -12.63
C VAL A 264 -9.36 14.69 -12.93
N ASP A 265 -9.05 15.22 -14.13
CA ASP A 265 -9.46 16.56 -14.57
C ASP A 265 -10.98 16.73 -14.50
N SER A 266 -11.76 15.75 -15.01
CA SER A 266 -13.23 15.79 -15.05
C SER A 266 -13.93 15.72 -13.68
N THR A 267 -13.16 15.46 -12.61
CA THR A 267 -13.66 15.43 -11.23
C THR A 267 -13.24 16.68 -10.45
N SER A 268 -12.50 17.59 -11.08
CA SER A 268 -12.25 18.94 -10.55
C SER A 268 -13.48 19.80 -10.82
N VAL A 269 -13.88 20.59 -9.83
CA VAL A 269 -15.09 21.44 -9.92
C VAL A 269 -14.69 22.87 -10.29
N ASP A 270 -13.66 23.38 -9.63
CA ASP A 270 -13.06 24.69 -9.86
C ASP A 270 -11.55 24.62 -9.62
N GLU A 271 -10.87 25.77 -9.48
CA GLU A 271 -9.43 25.82 -9.23
C GLU A 271 -9.05 25.14 -7.91
N GLU A 272 -9.83 25.31 -6.85
CA GLU A 272 -9.46 24.93 -5.49
C GLU A 272 -10.17 23.68 -4.96
N SER A 273 -11.20 23.20 -5.68
CA SER A 273 -12.08 22.13 -5.21
C SER A 273 -12.26 21.01 -6.24
N GLY A 274 -12.50 19.81 -5.70
CA GLY A 274 -12.80 18.60 -6.47
C GLY A 274 -13.90 17.77 -5.80
N LEU A 275 -14.57 16.94 -6.60
CA LEU A 275 -15.60 16.03 -6.11
C LEU A 275 -14.99 15.05 -5.09
N THR A 276 -15.62 14.99 -3.92
CA THR A 276 -15.16 14.29 -2.72
C THR A 276 -16.35 13.62 -2.04
N ILE A 277 -16.12 12.46 -1.41
CA ILE A 277 -17.16 11.70 -0.72
C ILE A 277 -17.23 12.19 0.73
N THR A 278 -18.40 12.67 1.14
CA THR A 278 -18.61 13.19 2.49
C THR A 278 -19.70 12.42 3.21
N TYR A 279 -19.56 12.33 4.53
CA TYR A 279 -20.59 11.83 5.43
C TYR A 279 -20.83 12.89 6.51
N MET A 280 -22.07 13.36 6.62
CA MET A 280 -22.42 14.50 7.49
C MET A 280 -21.51 15.72 7.24
N GLY A 281 -21.23 16.04 5.98
CA GLY A 281 -20.41 17.18 5.55
C GLY A 281 -18.89 17.03 5.76
N ASN A 282 -18.41 15.89 6.28
CA ASN A 282 -16.99 15.64 6.50
C ASN A 282 -16.45 14.61 5.49
N PRO A 283 -15.26 14.83 4.88
CA PRO A 283 -14.62 13.83 4.03
C PRO A 283 -14.43 12.49 4.75
N ILE A 284 -14.81 11.39 4.08
CA ILE A 284 -14.72 10.06 4.69
C ILE A 284 -13.31 9.46 4.59
N SER A 285 -13.01 8.42 5.39
CA SER A 285 -11.91 7.51 5.07
C SER A 285 -12.34 6.57 3.94
N ALA A 286 -12.18 7.00 2.69
CA ALA A 286 -12.64 6.29 1.49
C ALA A 286 -11.76 5.07 1.15
N TYR A 287 -11.83 4.01 1.96
CA TYR A 287 -11.14 2.75 1.67
C TYR A 287 -11.67 2.09 0.39
N TYR A 288 -10.80 1.38 -0.33
CA TYR A 288 -11.16 0.60 -1.51
C TYR A 288 -10.32 -0.67 -1.59
N THR A 289 -10.85 -1.69 -2.25
CA THR A 289 -10.25 -3.03 -2.33
C THR A 289 -10.28 -3.52 -3.78
N SER A 290 -9.33 -4.38 -4.15
CA SER A 290 -9.28 -4.91 -5.51
C SER A 290 -10.54 -5.72 -5.86
N SER A 291 -10.90 -6.67 -5.00
CA SER A 291 -12.15 -7.43 -5.13
C SER A 291 -12.69 -7.79 -3.76
N SER A 292 -14.01 -7.67 -3.60
CA SER A 292 -14.75 -7.97 -2.38
C SER A 292 -15.00 -9.47 -2.15
N GLY A 293 -14.76 -10.33 -3.14
CA GLY A 293 -15.07 -11.75 -3.00
C GLY A 293 -16.56 -12.08 -2.82
N GLY A 294 -17.46 -11.19 -3.25
CA GLY A 294 -18.91 -11.41 -3.26
C GLY A 294 -19.72 -10.42 -2.41
N THR A 295 -19.11 -9.83 -1.39
CA THR A 295 -19.72 -8.84 -0.48
C THR A 295 -18.59 -8.06 0.18
N THR A 296 -18.74 -6.75 0.34
CA THR A 296 -17.73 -5.96 1.06
C THR A 296 -17.73 -6.30 2.56
N GLU A 297 -16.62 -6.04 3.24
CA GLU A 297 -16.49 -6.24 4.68
C GLU A 297 -16.78 -4.95 5.44
N SER A 298 -17.28 -5.08 6.68
CA SER A 298 -17.46 -3.92 7.56
C SER A 298 -16.12 -3.42 8.12
N ALA A 299 -16.05 -2.10 8.39
CA ALA A 299 -14.89 -1.53 9.09
C ALA A 299 -14.68 -2.16 10.49
N LEU A 300 -15.75 -2.57 11.17
CA LEU A 300 -15.68 -3.26 12.45
C LEU A 300 -14.92 -4.59 12.34
N ASN A 301 -15.25 -5.41 11.34
CA ASN A 301 -14.63 -6.72 11.16
C ASN A 301 -13.20 -6.63 10.60
N ALA A 302 -12.94 -5.67 9.72
CA ALA A 302 -11.61 -5.49 9.14
C ALA A 302 -10.66 -4.79 10.13
N PHE A 303 -11.09 -3.65 10.67
CA PHE A 303 -10.23 -2.69 11.38
C PHE A 303 -10.54 -2.60 12.88
N GLY A 304 -11.71 -3.05 13.33
CA GLY A 304 -12.09 -3.08 14.73
C GLY A 304 -12.84 -1.85 15.23
N THR A 305 -13.23 -0.95 14.33
CA THR A 305 -14.02 0.24 14.65
C THR A 305 -15.19 0.26 13.69
N ASP A 306 -16.40 0.37 14.23
CA ASP A 306 -17.59 0.51 13.41
C ASP A 306 -17.64 1.90 12.78
N VAL A 307 -18.08 1.97 11.53
CA VAL A 307 -18.12 3.19 10.73
C VAL A 307 -19.38 3.16 9.86
N ASP A 308 -20.28 4.10 10.10
CA ASP A 308 -21.63 4.11 9.53
C ASP A 308 -21.67 4.03 8.00
N TYR A 309 -20.70 4.65 7.32
CA TYR A 309 -20.62 4.65 5.86
C TYR A 309 -19.82 3.46 5.27
N LEU A 310 -19.19 2.60 6.10
CA LEU A 310 -18.41 1.43 5.66
C LEU A 310 -19.08 0.12 6.08
N GLN A 311 -20.30 -0.07 5.59
CA GLN A 311 -21.11 -1.25 5.86
C GLN A 311 -21.02 -2.28 4.71
N PRO A 312 -21.23 -3.57 5.00
CA PRO A 312 -21.24 -4.62 3.98
C PRO A 312 -22.31 -4.37 2.91
N VAL A 313 -21.92 -4.42 1.64
CA VAL A 313 -22.80 -4.36 0.47
C VAL A 313 -22.53 -5.54 -0.45
N SER A 314 -23.56 -6.02 -1.13
CA SER A 314 -23.45 -7.15 -2.06
C SER A 314 -22.57 -6.79 -3.26
N ASP A 315 -21.77 -7.73 -3.76
CA ASP A 315 -20.99 -7.57 -4.99
C ASP A 315 -20.78 -8.95 -5.64
N PRO A 316 -21.86 -9.57 -6.15
CA PRO A 316 -21.81 -10.93 -6.70
C PRO A 316 -20.90 -11.02 -7.93
N VAL A 317 -20.64 -9.89 -8.61
CA VAL A 317 -19.74 -9.84 -9.77
C VAL A 317 -18.30 -10.17 -9.39
N SER A 318 -17.88 -9.91 -8.15
CA SER A 318 -16.57 -10.33 -7.66
C SER A 318 -16.38 -11.86 -7.62
N LEU A 319 -17.45 -12.65 -7.72
CA LEU A 319 -17.41 -14.11 -7.81
C LEU A 319 -17.45 -14.64 -9.26
N ASP A 320 -17.64 -13.76 -10.25
CA ASP A 320 -17.68 -14.16 -11.66
C ASP A 320 -16.25 -14.41 -12.19
N PRO A 321 -15.88 -15.64 -12.58
CA PRO A 321 -14.54 -15.95 -13.08
C PRO A 321 -14.21 -15.30 -14.43
N VAL A 322 -15.20 -14.84 -15.20
CA VAL A 322 -14.95 -14.08 -16.44
C VAL A 322 -14.53 -12.65 -16.11
N ARG A 323 -15.21 -12.03 -15.14
CA ARG A 323 -14.95 -10.63 -14.74
C ARG A 323 -13.81 -10.51 -13.72
N ASN A 324 -13.57 -11.55 -12.91
CA ASN A 324 -12.53 -11.62 -11.87
C ASN A 324 -11.71 -12.94 -11.96
N PRO A 325 -10.98 -13.20 -13.06
CA PRO A 325 -10.38 -14.51 -13.33
C PRO A 325 -9.36 -14.98 -12.28
N ASN A 326 -8.70 -14.05 -11.58
CA ASN A 326 -7.63 -14.39 -10.65
C ASN A 326 -8.10 -14.57 -9.20
N TYR A 327 -9.25 -13.98 -8.85
CA TYR A 327 -9.71 -13.90 -7.46
C TYR A 327 -11.21 -14.16 -7.29
N ALA A 328 -11.93 -14.58 -8.33
CA ALA A 328 -13.26 -15.16 -8.16
C ALA A 328 -13.21 -16.37 -7.22
N SER A 329 -12.09 -17.11 -7.25
CA SER A 329 -11.68 -18.06 -6.22
C SER A 329 -10.17 -18.22 -6.19
N TRP A 330 -9.63 -18.68 -5.06
CA TRP A 330 -8.23 -19.01 -4.86
C TRP A 330 -8.07 -20.11 -3.80
N ARG A 331 -6.96 -20.86 -3.87
CA ARG A 331 -6.52 -21.82 -2.85
C ARG A 331 -5.07 -21.55 -2.48
N ARG A 332 -4.74 -21.48 -1.18
CA ARG A 332 -3.38 -21.22 -0.67
C ARG A 332 -3.07 -22.09 0.52
N THR A 333 -1.85 -22.60 0.57
CA THR A 333 -1.31 -23.32 1.72
C THR A 333 -0.29 -22.42 2.41
N VAL A 334 -0.44 -22.28 3.72
CA VAL A 334 0.44 -21.46 4.58
C VAL A 334 1.13 -22.40 5.55
N SER A 335 2.46 -22.30 5.66
CA SER A 335 3.20 -23.12 6.62
C SER A 335 2.78 -22.80 8.05
N GLU A 336 2.82 -23.82 8.90
CA GLU A 336 2.46 -23.68 10.31
C GLU A 336 3.29 -22.58 10.99
N VAL A 337 4.60 -22.49 10.68
CA VAL A 337 5.50 -21.45 11.23
C VAL A 337 4.99 -20.03 10.95
N VAL A 338 4.44 -19.78 9.76
CA VAL A 338 3.86 -18.48 9.41
C VAL A 338 2.55 -18.25 10.17
N VAL A 339 1.72 -19.28 10.31
CA VAL A 339 0.48 -19.23 11.10
C VAL A 339 0.79 -18.95 12.58
N ALA A 340 1.70 -19.70 13.20
CA ALA A 340 2.13 -19.52 14.58
C ALA A 340 2.67 -18.10 14.81
N LYS A 341 3.54 -17.61 13.92
CA LYS A 341 4.03 -16.23 13.96
C LYS A 341 2.90 -15.20 13.86
N ALA A 342 1.88 -15.44 13.03
CA ALA A 342 0.72 -14.55 12.92
C ALA A 342 -0.05 -14.45 14.24
N PHE A 343 -0.18 -15.55 14.99
CA PHE A 343 -0.81 -15.60 16.31
C PHE A 343 0.12 -15.23 17.47
N LYS A 344 1.42 -15.03 17.21
CA LYS A 344 2.47 -14.90 18.23
C LYS A 344 2.54 -16.11 19.17
N LEU A 345 2.35 -17.30 18.60
CA LEU A 345 2.50 -18.60 19.28
C LEU A 345 3.79 -19.28 18.85
N LEU A 346 4.25 -20.24 19.64
CA LEU A 346 5.37 -21.12 19.28
C LEU A 346 4.96 -22.20 18.28
N ASP A 347 3.71 -22.65 18.37
CA ASP A 347 3.13 -23.66 17.49
C ASP A 347 1.60 -23.50 17.38
N VAL A 348 0.99 -24.08 16.34
CA VAL A 348 -0.44 -24.17 16.10
C VAL A 348 -0.80 -25.56 15.60
N GLN A 349 -1.65 -26.26 16.36
CA GLN A 349 -2.13 -27.60 16.02
C GLN A 349 -3.52 -27.59 15.39
N LYS A 350 -4.32 -26.57 15.67
CA LYS A 350 -5.69 -26.46 15.16
C LYS A 350 -6.04 -25.02 14.87
N LEU A 351 -6.71 -24.83 13.74
CA LEU A 351 -7.41 -23.59 13.40
C LEU A 351 -8.92 -23.84 13.38
N GLN A 352 -9.67 -22.83 13.79
CA GLN A 352 -11.12 -22.79 13.60
C GLN A 352 -11.56 -21.37 13.30
N ILE A 353 -12.52 -21.23 12.37
CA ILE A 353 -13.15 -19.94 12.06
C ILE A 353 -14.48 -19.89 12.80
N ILE A 354 -14.68 -18.83 13.57
CA ILE A 354 -15.91 -18.55 14.31
C ILE A 354 -16.32 -17.14 13.93
N ASP A 355 -17.41 -17.03 13.19
CA ASP A 355 -17.89 -15.79 12.57
C ASP A 355 -16.79 -15.07 11.76
N LYS A 356 -16.41 -13.86 12.20
CA LYS A 356 -15.42 -13.00 11.57
C LYS A 356 -14.04 -13.07 12.22
N ARG A 357 -13.80 -14.17 12.94
CA ARG A 357 -12.56 -14.45 13.68
C ARG A 357 -12.00 -15.82 13.34
N ILE A 358 -10.69 -15.94 13.49
CA ILE A 358 -9.97 -17.21 13.42
C ILE A 358 -9.25 -17.44 14.75
N GLU A 359 -9.44 -18.62 15.33
CA GLU A 359 -8.81 -19.05 16.57
C GLU A 359 -7.78 -20.16 16.28
N ALA A 360 -6.59 -20.00 16.84
CA ALA A 360 -5.55 -21.01 16.88
C ALA A 360 -5.50 -21.70 18.25
N THR A 361 -5.26 -23.01 18.26
CA THR A 361 -4.94 -23.79 19.46
C THR A 361 -3.54 -24.41 19.30
N SER A 362 -2.64 -24.18 20.26
CA SER A 362 -1.29 -24.79 20.32
C SER A 362 -1.30 -26.17 20.99
N LEU A 363 -0.16 -26.87 20.96
CA LEU A 363 0.07 -28.18 21.59
C LEU A 363 -0.23 -28.18 23.09
N ASN A 364 0.13 -27.09 23.78
CA ASN A 364 -0.12 -26.95 25.22
C ASN A 364 -1.56 -26.47 25.55
N GLY A 365 -2.44 -26.38 24.54
CA GLY A 365 -3.84 -25.98 24.71
C GLY A 365 -4.08 -24.47 24.78
N THR A 366 -3.05 -23.63 24.59
CA THR A 366 -3.23 -22.17 24.55
C THR A 366 -4.07 -21.79 23.33
N LYS A 367 -5.05 -20.91 23.53
CA LYS A 367 -5.94 -20.40 22.49
C LYS A 367 -5.76 -18.91 22.27
N VAL A 368 -5.63 -18.51 21.01
CA VAL A 368 -5.53 -17.09 20.61
C VAL A 368 -6.44 -16.85 19.42
N SER A 369 -7.22 -15.77 19.46
CA SER A 369 -8.17 -15.40 18.41
C SER A 369 -7.80 -14.07 17.76
N LEU A 370 -7.87 -14.01 16.43
CA LEU A 370 -7.65 -12.82 15.62
C LEU A 370 -8.87 -12.51 14.75
N ARG A 371 -9.05 -11.24 14.37
CA ARG A 371 -9.92 -10.89 13.23
C ARG A 371 -9.37 -11.52 11.95
N LEU A 372 -10.24 -11.93 11.03
CA LEU A 372 -9.81 -12.55 9.77
C LEU A 372 -8.86 -11.64 8.98
N GLU A 373 -9.10 -10.33 8.95
CA GLU A 373 -8.19 -9.39 8.25
C GLU A 373 -6.82 -9.28 8.93
N THR A 374 -6.77 -9.33 10.26
CA THR A 374 -5.49 -9.35 10.99
C THR A 374 -4.68 -10.60 10.66
N PHE A 375 -5.36 -11.75 10.55
CA PHE A 375 -4.73 -13.00 10.14
C PHE A 375 -4.26 -12.93 8.67
N ARG A 376 -5.11 -12.45 7.75
CA ARG A 376 -4.75 -12.24 6.35
C ARG A 376 -3.49 -11.40 6.20
N SER A 377 -3.47 -10.22 6.82
CA SER A 377 -2.34 -9.29 6.74
C SER A 377 -1.03 -9.91 7.23
N ARG A 378 -1.08 -10.73 8.29
CA ARG A 378 0.11 -11.38 8.87
C ARG A 378 0.56 -12.64 8.13
N THR A 379 -0.31 -13.27 7.36
CA THR A 379 -0.02 -14.53 6.64
C THR A 379 0.18 -14.34 5.13
N GLY A 380 -0.20 -13.19 4.57
CA GLY A 380 -0.12 -12.92 3.14
C GLY A 380 -1.22 -13.59 2.32
N LEU A 381 -2.31 -14.02 2.95
CA LEU A 381 -3.48 -14.52 2.21
C LEU A 381 -4.08 -13.41 1.31
N PRO A 382 -4.71 -13.75 0.18
CA PRO A 382 -5.24 -12.75 -0.74
C PRO A 382 -6.32 -11.85 -0.12
N SER A 383 -7.24 -12.42 0.66
CA SER A 383 -8.36 -11.70 1.31
C SER A 383 -8.69 -12.30 2.68
N SER A 384 -9.60 -11.66 3.41
CA SER A 384 -10.21 -12.18 4.65
C SER A 384 -11.43 -13.08 4.40
N PHE A 385 -11.82 -13.29 3.14
CA PHE A 385 -12.97 -14.12 2.73
C PHE A 385 -12.52 -15.54 2.40
N PHE A 386 -12.28 -16.35 3.44
CA PHE A 386 -11.80 -17.72 3.27
C PHE A 386 -12.42 -18.70 4.26
N THR A 387 -12.30 -19.97 3.90
CA THR A 387 -12.58 -21.12 4.77
C THR A 387 -11.32 -21.98 4.90
N LEU A 388 -11.28 -22.80 5.94
CA LEU A 388 -10.28 -23.87 6.05
C LEU A 388 -10.63 -24.97 5.05
N ALA A 389 -9.71 -25.26 4.14
CA ALA A 389 -9.84 -26.39 3.24
C ALA A 389 -9.46 -27.67 3.98
N GLN A 390 -10.16 -28.77 3.71
CA GLN A 390 -9.67 -30.08 4.11
C GLN A 390 -8.36 -30.37 3.35
N ASN A 391 -7.37 -30.88 4.08
CA ASN A 391 -6.08 -31.28 3.51
C ASN A 391 -6.23 -32.51 2.64
#